data_AF-A0A553PUK3-F1
#
_entry.id   AF-A0A553PUK3-F1
#
_cell.length_a   1.000
_cell.length_b   1.000
_cell.length_c   1.000
_cell.angle_alpha   90.00
_cell.angle_beta   90.00
_cell.angle_gamma   90.00
#
_symmetry.space_group_name_H-M   'P 1'
#
loop_
_entity.id
_entity.type
_entity.pdbx_description
1 polymer ?
#
loop_
_entity_poly.entity_id
_entity_poly.type
_entity_poly.pdbx_seq_one_letter_code
_entity_poly.pdbx_strand_id
1 'polypeptide(L)'
;MVSFSVRFSDDFPALNVAQYRGQDPRMLIVSTVPGITGVLLVLLLFVMCTASTYCVRVSNYEIFWYSHHLFMVFYVTLIVHVSGGTLKYQSNVKAHPPGCIPSNLSSGSWTGHRDARERGGGSQKVCREEALFQPHFPQTWLWISAPLCWYCAERFYRFIRSSADPVIIVSIISHPCDVIELHMLRRGFKPRPGQYILVNCPRVSSFENHPFTLTSCPTEKSETFGIHFRALGDWTSRFSQLLLQPSDSSMISMKQPQMVYVDGPFSGASEEVLNYEVSLCVAGGIGITPFACVLHALLDDWRQYKLRRLYLVWVCRELQAFYWFADLLCSLSERLWQENRPDFLNVQLYLSDTQGLQSIGEERYRFLSSRLQIGRPNWKVLFQEIGRANHLKKVGVFCCGPKGISRVLHALCNSSPRSQTVFEYNKESFI
;
A
#
# COMPACT_ATOMS: atom_id res chain seq x y z
N MET A 1 -31.09 -4.78 -26.63
CA MET A 1 -29.88 -4.70 -27.49
C MET A 1 -29.91 -3.37 -28.21
N VAL A 2 -28.84 -2.57 -28.10
CA VAL A 2 -28.70 -1.34 -28.89
C VAL A 2 -28.54 -1.77 -30.35
N SER A 3 -29.56 -1.55 -31.18
CA SER A 3 -29.51 -2.01 -32.56
C SER A 3 -28.84 -0.96 -33.44
N PHE A 4 -27.52 -1.03 -33.50
CA PHE A 4 -26.69 -0.20 -34.38
C PHE A 4 -27.01 -0.40 -35.88
N SER A 5 -27.80 -1.43 -36.23
CA SER A 5 -28.28 -1.72 -37.59
C SER A 5 -29.72 -1.25 -37.86
N VAL A 6 -30.48 -0.82 -36.84
CA VAL A 6 -31.85 -0.30 -37.03
C VAL A 6 -31.86 1.11 -37.61
N ARG A 7 -30.83 1.92 -37.32
CA ARG A 7 -30.63 3.25 -37.91
C ARG A 7 -29.55 3.24 -39.01
N PHE A 8 -29.45 2.15 -39.76
CA PHE A 8 -28.61 2.11 -40.95
C PHE A 8 -29.17 3.11 -41.97
N SER A 9 -28.39 4.12 -42.32
CA SER A 9 -28.77 5.12 -43.33
C SER A 9 -28.12 4.79 -44.66
N ASP A 10 -28.93 4.52 -45.67
CA ASP A 10 -28.45 4.37 -47.05
C ASP A 10 -27.96 5.72 -47.61
N ASP A 11 -28.51 6.84 -47.11
CA ASP A 11 -28.15 8.20 -47.52
C ASP A 11 -26.78 8.66 -46.97
N PHE A 12 -26.36 8.11 -45.82
CA PHE A 12 -25.11 8.47 -45.15
C PHE A 12 -24.32 7.22 -44.74
N PRO A 13 -23.78 6.46 -45.72
CA PRO A 13 -23.09 5.20 -45.44
C PRO A 13 -21.87 5.39 -44.53
N ALA A 14 -21.22 6.55 -44.61
CA ALA A 14 -20.06 6.90 -43.78
C ALA A 14 -20.39 6.99 -42.27
N LEU A 15 -21.65 7.18 -41.87
CA LEU A 15 -22.04 7.26 -40.45
C LEU A 15 -22.32 5.87 -39.84
N ASN A 16 -22.57 4.88 -40.69
CA ASN A 16 -22.95 3.54 -40.24
C ASN A 16 -21.75 2.82 -39.60
N VAL A 17 -22.00 2.25 -38.43
CA VAL A 17 -21.07 1.33 -37.76
C VAL A 17 -21.24 -0.09 -38.32
N ALA A 18 -22.47 -0.45 -38.70
CA ALA A 18 -22.79 -1.69 -39.39
C ALA A 18 -22.32 -1.66 -40.84
N GLN A 19 -21.85 -2.79 -41.35
CA GLN A 19 -21.45 -2.97 -42.75
C GLN A 19 -22.66 -3.08 -43.68
N TYR A 20 -23.77 -3.63 -43.19
CA TYR A 20 -25.02 -3.78 -43.94
C TYR A 20 -26.25 -3.68 -43.03
N ARG A 21 -27.40 -3.40 -43.65
CA ARG A 21 -28.69 -3.26 -42.96
C ARG A 21 -29.10 -4.58 -42.29
N GLY A 22 -29.47 -4.52 -41.01
CA GLY A 22 -29.87 -5.70 -40.25
C GLY A 22 -28.73 -6.62 -39.80
N GLN A 23 -27.46 -6.19 -39.90
CA GLN A 23 -26.33 -6.93 -39.33
C GLN A 23 -26.57 -7.23 -37.84
N ASP A 24 -26.29 -8.48 -37.43
CA ASP A 24 -26.39 -8.90 -36.03
C ASP A 24 -25.43 -8.06 -35.15
N PRO A 25 -25.94 -7.38 -34.11
CA PRO A 25 -25.10 -6.65 -33.15
C PRO A 25 -23.96 -7.50 -32.54
N ARG A 26 -24.14 -8.81 -32.41
CA ARG A 26 -23.08 -9.71 -31.91
C ARG A 26 -21.90 -9.77 -32.86
N MET A 27 -22.16 -9.80 -34.17
CA MET A 27 -21.11 -9.77 -35.18
C MET A 27 -20.32 -8.46 -35.14
N LEU A 28 -20.98 -7.33 -34.87
CA LEU A 28 -20.32 -6.04 -34.71
C LEU A 28 -19.36 -6.01 -33.52
N ILE A 29 -19.72 -6.66 -32.41
CA ILE A 29 -18.85 -6.75 -31.23
C ILE A 29 -17.59 -7.55 -31.54
N VAL A 30 -17.68 -8.63 -32.31
CA VAL A 30 -16.52 -9.50 -32.62
C VAL A 30 -15.74 -9.10 -33.86
N SER A 31 -16.28 -8.23 -34.72
CA SER A 31 -15.64 -7.84 -35.98
C SER A 31 -15.06 -6.42 -35.98
N THR A 32 -15.42 -5.58 -35.01
CA THR A 32 -14.93 -4.19 -34.93
C THR A 32 -13.85 -4.04 -33.88
N VAL A 33 -12.86 -3.17 -34.15
CA VAL A 33 -11.79 -2.87 -33.19
C VAL A 33 -12.36 -2.41 -31.84
N PRO A 34 -13.31 -1.45 -31.78
CA PRO A 34 -13.88 -1.01 -30.49
C PRO A 34 -14.75 -2.09 -29.83
N GLY A 35 -15.38 -2.97 -30.60
CA GLY A 35 -16.14 -4.11 -30.07
C GLY A 35 -15.25 -5.09 -29.31
N ILE A 36 -14.21 -5.61 -29.98
CA ILE A 36 -13.31 -6.62 -29.40
C ILE A 36 -12.56 -6.03 -28.21
N THR A 37 -11.97 -4.84 -28.39
CA THR A 37 -11.24 -4.15 -27.31
C THR A 37 -12.16 -3.76 -26.16
N GLY A 38 -13.43 -3.41 -26.43
CA GLY A 38 -14.41 -3.09 -25.39
C GLY A 38 -14.74 -4.31 -24.50
N VAL A 39 -14.97 -5.48 -25.11
CA VAL A 39 -15.18 -6.73 -24.37
C VAL A 39 -13.94 -7.09 -23.54
N LEU A 40 -12.74 -6.96 -24.13
CA LEU A 40 -11.49 -7.20 -23.43
C LEU A 40 -11.30 -6.25 -22.25
N LEU A 41 -11.58 -4.96 -22.40
CA LEU A 41 -11.49 -3.97 -21.31
C LEU A 41 -12.43 -4.31 -20.15
N VAL A 42 -13.67 -4.70 -20.45
CA VAL A 42 -14.64 -5.11 -19.42
C VAL A 42 -14.17 -6.37 -18.69
N LEU A 43 -13.64 -7.36 -19.42
CA LEU A 43 -13.09 -8.59 -18.84
C LEU A 43 -11.89 -8.29 -17.91
N LEU A 44 -10.93 -7.48 -18.38
CA LEU A 44 -9.76 -7.09 -17.61
C LEU A 44 -10.16 -6.35 -16.34
N LEU A 45 -11.08 -5.38 -16.46
CA LEU A 45 -11.60 -4.63 -15.32
C LEU A 45 -12.33 -5.54 -14.32
N PHE A 46 -13.15 -6.48 -14.81
CA PHE A 46 -13.85 -7.43 -13.96
C PHE A 46 -12.89 -8.30 -13.13
N VAL A 47 -11.84 -8.84 -13.78
CA VAL A 47 -10.80 -9.64 -13.09
C VAL A 47 -10.08 -8.80 -12.04
N MET A 48 -9.64 -7.59 -12.40
CA MET A 48 -8.95 -6.68 -11.48
C MET A 48 -9.83 -6.31 -10.28
N CYS A 49 -11.08 -5.90 -10.51
CA CYS A 49 -12.02 -5.52 -9.44
C CYS A 49 -12.35 -6.70 -8.52
N THR A 50 -12.59 -7.89 -9.07
CA THR A 50 -12.91 -9.09 -8.29
C THR A 50 -11.74 -9.48 -7.39
N ALA A 51 -10.51 -9.44 -7.93
CA ALA A 51 -9.31 -9.71 -7.15
C ALA A 51 -8.98 -8.61 -6.14
N SER A 52 -9.47 -7.38 -6.34
CA SER A 52 -9.31 -6.25 -5.40
C SER A 52 -10.25 -6.33 -4.19
N THR A 53 -11.23 -7.24 -4.20
CA THR A 53 -12.16 -7.39 -3.08
C THR A 53 -11.42 -7.77 -1.80
N TYR A 54 -11.90 -7.26 -0.66
CA TYR A 54 -11.27 -7.47 0.65
C TYR A 54 -11.07 -8.97 0.95
N CYS A 55 -12.06 -9.81 0.62
CA CYS A 55 -11.99 -11.25 0.81
C CYS A 55 -10.83 -11.89 0.04
N VAL A 56 -10.67 -11.56 -1.25
CA VAL A 56 -9.59 -12.12 -2.08
C VAL A 56 -8.24 -11.58 -1.66
N ARG A 57 -8.11 -10.26 -1.46
CA ARG A 57 -6.84 -9.63 -1.08
C ARG A 57 -6.29 -10.12 0.26
N VAL A 58 -7.16 -10.42 1.23
CA VAL A 58 -6.73 -10.94 2.54
C VAL A 58 -6.50 -12.45 2.50
N SER A 59 -7.20 -13.18 1.64
CA SER A 59 -7.03 -14.63 1.52
C SER A 59 -5.81 -15.02 0.71
N ASN A 60 -5.51 -14.30 -0.38
CA ASN A 60 -4.37 -14.58 -1.24
C ASN A 60 -3.90 -13.29 -1.94
N TYR A 61 -2.83 -12.72 -1.42
CA TYR A 61 -2.29 -11.45 -1.91
C TYR A 61 -1.65 -11.58 -3.29
N GLU A 62 -1.11 -12.75 -3.66
CA GLU A 62 -0.51 -13.00 -4.97
C GLU A 62 -1.53 -12.83 -6.10
N ILE A 63 -2.74 -13.38 -5.94
CA ILE A 63 -3.82 -13.24 -6.92
C ILE A 63 -4.16 -11.76 -7.13
N PHE A 64 -4.26 -11.01 -6.03
CA PHE A 64 -4.45 -9.56 -6.07
C PHE A 64 -3.30 -8.89 -6.85
N TRP A 65 -2.06 -9.21 -6.52
CA TRP A 65 -0.88 -8.60 -7.12
C TRP A 65 -0.79 -8.85 -8.63
N TYR A 66 -0.85 -10.11 -9.08
CA TYR A 66 -0.76 -10.44 -10.51
C TYR A 66 -1.93 -9.90 -11.32
N SER A 67 -3.16 -10.04 -10.82
CA SER A 67 -4.34 -9.51 -11.52
C SER A 67 -4.28 -7.99 -11.67
N HIS A 68 -3.75 -7.26 -10.68
CA HIS A 68 -3.67 -5.81 -10.76
C HIS A 68 -2.66 -5.34 -11.80
N HIS A 69 -1.56 -6.08 -12.06
CA HIS A 69 -0.60 -5.75 -13.12
C HIS A 69 -1.19 -5.76 -14.53
N LEU A 70 -2.38 -6.36 -14.72
CA LEU A 70 -3.16 -6.26 -15.95
C LEU A 70 -3.54 -4.80 -16.29
N PHE A 71 -3.37 -3.84 -15.37
CA PHE A 71 -3.52 -2.41 -15.66
C PHE A 71 -2.69 -1.96 -16.88
N MET A 72 -1.51 -2.56 -17.10
CA MET A 72 -0.66 -2.25 -18.25
C MET A 72 -1.36 -2.64 -19.57
N VAL A 73 -1.88 -3.87 -19.61
CA VAL A 73 -2.64 -4.40 -20.76
C VAL A 73 -3.94 -3.60 -20.95
N PHE A 74 -4.60 -3.22 -19.85
CA PHE A 74 -5.81 -2.40 -19.88
C PHE A 74 -5.54 -1.04 -20.54
N TYR A 75 -4.49 -0.30 -20.13
CA TYR A 75 -4.21 1.02 -20.72
C TYR A 75 -3.79 0.93 -22.20
N VAL A 76 -3.00 -0.08 -22.59
CA VAL A 76 -2.67 -0.31 -24.00
C VAL A 76 -3.95 -0.59 -24.81
N THR A 77 -4.81 -1.46 -24.31
CA THR A 77 -6.10 -1.78 -24.95
C THR A 77 -7.01 -0.55 -25.02
N LEU A 78 -7.00 0.31 -24.00
CA LEU A 78 -7.80 1.54 -23.96
C LEU A 78 -7.35 2.56 -25.01
N ILE A 79 -6.04 2.66 -25.28
CA ILE A 79 -5.52 3.50 -26.37
C ILE A 79 -5.97 2.94 -27.74
N VAL A 80 -5.88 1.63 -27.94
CA VAL A 80 -6.33 0.96 -29.18
C VAL A 80 -7.85 1.05 -29.35
N HIS A 81 -8.62 1.01 -28.26
CA HIS A 81 -10.08 1.01 -28.30
C HIS A 81 -10.67 2.21 -29.06
N VAL A 82 -10.05 3.39 -28.93
CA VAL A 82 -10.54 4.62 -29.57
C VAL A 82 -10.07 4.75 -31.03
N SER A 83 -9.11 3.93 -31.48
CA SER A 83 -8.56 3.98 -32.84
C SER A 83 -9.57 3.57 -33.92
N GLY A 84 -10.66 2.87 -33.56
CA GLY A 84 -11.65 2.37 -34.51
C GLY A 84 -12.55 3.43 -35.15
N GLY A 85 -12.45 4.71 -34.78
CA GLY A 85 -13.10 5.82 -35.49
C GLY A 85 -14.63 5.74 -35.57
N THR A 86 -15.26 5.02 -34.64
CA THR A 86 -16.71 4.79 -34.63
C THR A 86 -17.51 6.07 -34.38
N LEU A 87 -16.97 6.97 -33.56
CA LEU A 87 -17.54 8.30 -33.36
C LEU A 87 -17.03 9.24 -34.45
N LYS A 88 -17.95 9.78 -35.23
CA LYS A 88 -17.68 10.68 -36.36
C LYS A 88 -18.45 11.97 -36.19
N TYR A 89 -17.89 13.06 -36.70
CA TYR A 89 -18.56 14.36 -36.79
C TYR A 89 -18.63 14.80 -38.25
N GLN A 90 -19.59 15.66 -38.57
CA GLN A 90 -19.70 16.23 -39.90
C GLN A 90 -18.72 17.41 -40.05
N SER A 91 -17.84 17.38 -41.05
CA SER A 91 -16.85 18.44 -41.27
C SER A 91 -17.40 19.61 -42.09
N ASN A 92 -18.35 19.36 -42.99
CA ASN A 92 -18.85 20.34 -43.96
C ASN A 92 -20.26 20.90 -43.65
N VAL A 93 -20.56 21.16 -42.37
CA VAL A 93 -21.89 21.65 -41.90
C VAL A 93 -22.35 22.95 -42.60
N LYS A 94 -21.41 23.80 -43.04
CA LYS A 94 -21.73 25.05 -43.75
C LYS A 94 -22.21 24.82 -45.19
N ALA A 95 -21.69 23.80 -45.88
CA ALA A 95 -22.06 23.45 -47.25
C ALA A 95 -23.28 22.50 -47.29
N HIS A 96 -23.42 21.67 -46.24
CA HIS A 96 -24.52 20.75 -46.04
C HIS A 96 -25.13 20.95 -44.63
N PRO A 97 -26.00 21.96 -44.44
CA PRO A 97 -26.68 22.17 -43.18
C PRO A 97 -27.71 21.05 -42.90
N PRO A 98 -27.97 20.71 -41.62
CA PRO A 98 -28.96 19.68 -41.27
C PRO A 98 -30.33 20.00 -41.87
N GLY A 99 -30.91 19.06 -42.62
CA GLY A 99 -32.21 19.21 -43.28
C GLY A 99 -32.19 19.86 -44.68
N CYS A 100 -31.03 20.00 -45.32
CA CYS A 100 -30.98 20.40 -46.73
C CYS A 100 -31.46 19.28 -47.67
N ILE A 101 -31.98 19.66 -48.84
CA ILE A 101 -32.48 18.72 -49.86
C ILE A 101 -31.39 18.45 -50.90
N PRO A 102 -31.08 17.18 -51.23
CA PRO A 102 -30.10 16.84 -52.26
C PRO A 102 -30.52 17.39 -53.64
N SER A 103 -29.55 17.92 -54.39
CA SER A 103 -29.79 18.48 -55.74
C SER A 103 -30.36 17.44 -56.73
N ASN A 104 -29.99 16.17 -56.60
CA ASN A 104 -30.48 15.07 -57.46
C ASN A 104 -31.97 14.73 -57.28
N LEU A 105 -32.62 15.19 -56.20
CA LEU A 105 -34.06 15.00 -55.97
C LEU A 105 -34.91 16.19 -56.44
N SER A 106 -34.29 17.20 -57.06
CA SER A 106 -34.98 18.39 -57.56
C SER A 106 -35.52 18.24 -58.99
N SER A 107 -35.12 17.20 -59.73
CA SER A 107 -35.57 16.94 -61.12
C SER A 107 -36.61 15.82 -61.27
N GLY A 108 -37.02 15.17 -60.18
CA GLY A 108 -38.03 14.10 -60.18
C GLY A 108 -39.22 14.42 -59.26
N SER A 109 -40.36 14.72 -59.87
CA SER A 109 -41.73 14.81 -59.32
C SER A 109 -41.91 14.72 -57.79
N TRP A 110 -41.96 15.87 -57.12
CA TRP A 110 -42.58 16.00 -55.80
C TRP A 110 -44.11 16.01 -55.92
N THR A 111 -44.71 14.85 -56.13
CA THR A 111 -46.15 14.64 -55.89
C THR A 111 -46.30 13.67 -54.73
N GLY A 112 -46.35 14.21 -53.51
CA GLY A 112 -46.73 13.43 -52.33
C GLY A 112 -45.88 13.74 -51.11
N HIS A 113 -46.18 14.86 -50.44
CA HIS A 113 -46.38 14.97 -48.99
C HIS A 113 -46.46 16.46 -48.65
N ARG A 114 -47.70 16.99 -48.72
CA ARG A 114 -48.12 18.10 -47.87
C ARG A 114 -48.01 17.59 -46.44
N ASP A 115 -47.08 18.13 -45.66
CA ASP A 115 -47.22 18.40 -44.21
C ASP A 115 -45.84 18.70 -43.60
N ALA A 116 -45.31 19.88 -43.92
CA ALA A 116 -44.29 20.55 -43.12
C ALA A 116 -44.25 22.04 -43.48
N ARG A 117 -45.43 22.67 -43.53
CA ARG A 117 -45.54 24.11 -43.77
C ARG A 117 -46.06 24.78 -42.52
N GLU A 118 -45.31 24.70 -41.43
CA GLU A 118 -45.51 25.58 -40.27
C GLU A 118 -44.35 25.44 -39.26
N ARG A 119 -43.23 26.10 -39.56
CA ARG A 119 -42.38 26.82 -38.58
C ARG A 119 -41.15 27.40 -39.29
N GLY A 120 -41.15 28.72 -39.47
CA GLY A 120 -39.97 29.52 -39.78
C GLY A 120 -39.69 29.75 -41.26
N GLY A 121 -39.84 30.99 -41.72
CA GLY A 121 -39.52 31.44 -43.06
C GLY A 121 -38.01 31.43 -43.34
N GLY A 122 -37.47 30.26 -43.67
CA GLY A 122 -36.15 30.11 -44.28
C GLY A 122 -36.30 29.47 -45.66
N SER A 123 -35.79 30.13 -46.70
CA SER A 123 -35.69 29.56 -48.05
C SER A 123 -35.16 28.12 -47.98
N GLN A 124 -35.84 27.16 -48.63
CA GLN A 124 -35.51 25.74 -48.61
C GLN A 124 -34.12 25.56 -49.26
N LYS A 125 -33.08 25.38 -48.45
CA LYS A 125 -31.69 25.38 -48.92
C LYS A 125 -31.36 24.03 -49.56
N VAL A 126 -31.14 24.05 -50.87
CA VAL A 126 -30.56 22.92 -51.62
C VAL A 126 -29.12 22.70 -51.12
N CYS A 127 -28.74 21.45 -50.87
CA CYS A 127 -27.37 21.12 -50.46
C CYS A 127 -26.38 21.51 -51.57
N ARG A 128 -25.27 22.18 -51.21
CA ARG A 128 -24.24 22.56 -52.19
C ARG A 128 -23.29 21.41 -52.51
N GLU A 129 -23.05 20.55 -51.53
CA GLU A 129 -22.14 19.41 -51.57
C GLU A 129 -22.73 18.25 -50.74
N GLU A 130 -22.23 17.02 -50.96
CA GLU A 130 -22.59 15.85 -50.15
C GLU A 130 -22.03 15.93 -48.73
N ALA A 131 -22.68 15.31 -47.74
CA ALA A 131 -22.22 15.36 -46.36
C ALA A 131 -20.91 14.56 -46.16
N LEU A 132 -19.90 15.20 -45.58
CA LEU A 132 -18.61 14.60 -45.26
C LEU A 132 -18.48 14.35 -43.76
N PHE A 133 -18.20 13.10 -43.39
CA PHE A 133 -18.01 12.68 -42.00
C PHE A 133 -16.56 12.28 -41.75
N GLN A 134 -15.97 12.80 -40.68
CA GLN A 134 -14.61 12.48 -40.27
C GLN A 134 -14.63 11.85 -38.86
N PRO A 135 -13.77 10.85 -38.60
CA PRO A 135 -13.63 10.29 -37.26
C PRO A 135 -13.05 11.33 -36.30
N HIS A 136 -13.48 11.29 -35.05
CA HIS A 136 -12.83 12.07 -34.00
C HIS A 136 -11.39 11.58 -33.81
N PHE A 137 -10.46 12.53 -33.63
CA PHE A 137 -9.09 12.19 -33.28
C PHE A 137 -9.05 11.61 -31.86
N PRO A 138 -8.36 10.48 -31.63
CA PRO A 138 -8.26 9.88 -30.30
C PRO A 138 -7.52 10.82 -29.35
N GLN A 139 -8.20 11.27 -28.28
CA GLN A 139 -7.62 12.15 -27.25
C GLN A 139 -7.13 11.40 -26.01
N THR A 140 -7.44 10.10 -25.89
CA THR A 140 -7.13 9.28 -24.72
C THR A 140 -5.65 9.27 -24.33
N TRP A 141 -4.75 9.30 -25.31
CA TRP A 141 -3.31 9.34 -25.08
C TRP A 141 -2.83 10.64 -24.40
N LEU A 142 -3.51 11.77 -24.64
CA LEU A 142 -3.17 13.06 -24.01
C LEU A 142 -3.33 12.96 -22.49
N TRP A 143 -4.41 12.31 -22.04
CA TRP A 143 -4.75 12.18 -20.63
C TRP A 143 -3.93 11.09 -19.91
N ILE A 144 -3.53 10.03 -20.62
CA ILE A 144 -2.81 8.89 -20.02
C ILE A 144 -1.30 9.10 -20.04
N SER A 145 -0.75 9.72 -21.09
CA SER A 145 0.71 9.80 -21.30
C SER A 145 1.45 10.51 -20.17
N ALA A 146 0.99 11.68 -19.74
CA ALA A 146 1.67 12.44 -18.69
C ALA A 146 1.71 11.69 -17.33
N PRO A 147 0.59 11.19 -16.78
CA PRO A 147 0.62 10.36 -15.56
C PRO A 147 1.42 9.07 -15.72
N LEU A 148 1.35 8.41 -16.88
CA LEU A 148 2.09 7.17 -17.14
C LEU A 148 3.59 7.42 -17.20
N CYS A 149 4.03 8.49 -17.86
CA CYS A 149 5.44 8.90 -17.88
C CYS A 149 5.95 9.22 -16.46
N TRP A 150 5.14 9.92 -15.65
CA TRP A 150 5.48 10.20 -14.25
C TRP A 150 5.63 8.91 -13.43
N TYR A 151 4.68 7.99 -13.59
CA TYR A 151 4.74 6.66 -12.95
C TYR A 151 6.00 5.89 -13.37
N CYS A 152 6.29 5.81 -14.67
CA CYS A 152 7.47 5.13 -15.18
C CYS A 152 8.76 5.77 -14.70
N ALA A 153 8.84 7.10 -14.65
CA ALA A 153 9.99 7.82 -14.11
C ALA A 153 10.21 7.53 -12.62
N GLU A 154 9.14 7.52 -11.83
CA GLU A 154 9.18 7.17 -10.40
C GLU A 154 9.64 5.73 -10.17
N ARG A 155 9.10 4.78 -10.94
CA ARG A 155 9.50 3.37 -10.88
C ARG A 155 10.94 3.15 -11.30
N PHE A 156 11.37 3.82 -12.37
CA PHE A 156 12.75 3.75 -12.86
C PHE A 156 13.74 4.36 -11.85
N TYR A 157 13.38 5.49 -11.25
CA TYR A 157 14.17 6.11 -10.18
C TYR A 157 14.31 5.16 -8.97
N ARG A 158 13.22 4.52 -8.53
CA ARG A 158 13.28 3.52 -7.46
C ARG A 158 14.16 2.33 -7.82
N PHE A 159 14.01 1.80 -9.04
CA PHE A 159 14.81 0.68 -9.51
C PHE A 159 16.31 1.01 -9.50
N ILE A 160 16.70 2.20 -9.95
CA ILE A 160 18.09 2.65 -9.88
C ILE A 160 18.54 2.74 -8.41
N ARG A 161 17.74 3.39 -7.55
CA ARG A 161 18.08 3.58 -6.13
C ARG A 161 18.19 2.27 -5.35
N SER A 162 17.31 1.31 -5.62
CA SER A 162 17.29 0.00 -4.94
C SER A 162 18.35 -0.94 -5.47
N SER A 163 18.65 -0.88 -6.78
CA SER A 163 19.59 -1.80 -7.44
C SER A 163 21.05 -1.31 -7.42
N ALA A 164 21.28 -0.04 -7.07
CA ALA A 164 22.62 0.56 -7.08
C ALA A 164 23.60 -0.14 -6.13
N ASP A 165 23.16 -0.56 -4.93
CA ASP A 165 24.03 -1.20 -3.95
C ASP A 165 23.32 -2.40 -3.28
N PRO A 166 23.81 -3.64 -3.47
CA PRO A 166 23.31 -4.79 -2.72
C PRO A 166 23.69 -4.64 -1.23
N VAL A 167 22.82 -5.14 -0.37
CA VAL A 167 23.05 -5.14 1.08
C VAL A 167 23.80 -6.39 1.50
N ILE A 168 24.79 -6.22 2.36
CA ILE A 168 25.57 -7.33 2.91
C ILE A 168 24.87 -7.81 4.19
N ILE A 169 24.47 -9.08 4.23
CA ILE A 169 23.96 -9.71 5.44
C ILE A 169 25.15 -10.06 6.32
N VAL A 170 25.18 -9.52 7.53
CA VAL A 170 26.26 -9.72 8.51
C VAL A 170 25.94 -10.88 9.44
N SER A 171 24.73 -10.92 9.98
CA SER A 171 24.29 -12.00 10.88
C SER A 171 22.80 -12.27 10.75
N ILE A 172 22.44 -13.53 11.02
CA ILE A 172 21.07 -14.05 11.02
C ILE A 172 20.89 -14.78 12.35
N ILE A 173 19.90 -14.37 13.13
CA ILE A 173 19.59 -14.97 14.44
C ILE A 173 18.14 -15.44 14.41
N SER A 174 17.91 -16.69 14.78
CA SER A 174 16.56 -17.25 14.90
C SER A 174 16.08 -17.09 16.34
N HIS A 175 14.90 -16.50 16.49
CA HIS A 175 14.21 -16.31 17.77
C HIS A 175 13.01 -17.25 17.89
N PRO A 176 12.50 -17.48 19.12
CA PRO A 176 11.25 -18.22 19.31
C PRO A 176 10.06 -17.60 18.58
N CYS A 177 9.02 -18.41 18.32
CA CYS A 177 7.78 -18.02 17.63
C CYS A 177 7.97 -17.59 16.15
N ASP A 178 8.90 -18.25 15.45
CA ASP A 178 9.18 -18.06 14.01
C ASP A 178 9.62 -16.64 13.65
N VAL A 179 10.35 -15.98 14.55
CA VAL A 179 10.92 -14.65 14.33
C VAL A 179 12.37 -14.78 13.93
N ILE A 180 12.77 -14.04 12.90
CA ILE A 180 14.16 -13.93 12.47
C ILE A 180 14.62 -12.50 12.63
N GLU A 181 15.80 -12.36 13.21
CA GLU A 181 16.57 -11.14 13.28
C GLU A 181 17.66 -11.15 12.22
N LEU A 182 17.73 -10.09 11.44
CA LEU A 182 18.67 -9.93 10.34
C LEU A 182 19.46 -8.64 10.55
N HIS A 183 20.80 -8.76 10.64
CA HIS A 183 21.70 -7.59 10.66
C HIS A 183 22.33 -7.39 9.30
N MET A 184 22.29 -6.15 8.83
CA MET A 184 22.63 -5.76 7.49
C MET A 184 23.57 -4.55 7.50
N LEU A 185 24.43 -4.48 6.48
CA LEU A 185 25.34 -3.36 6.25
C LEU A 185 25.11 -2.77 4.86
N ARG A 186 24.96 -1.44 4.81
CA ARG A 186 24.85 -0.66 3.58
C ARG A 186 25.62 0.65 3.72
N ARG A 187 26.48 0.95 2.75
CA ARG A 187 27.27 2.19 2.74
C ARG A 187 26.37 3.43 2.64
N GLY A 188 26.68 4.45 3.43
CA GLY A 188 25.97 5.74 3.40
C GLY A 188 24.51 5.68 3.87
N PHE A 189 24.05 4.56 4.43
CA PHE A 189 22.68 4.40 4.90
C PHE A 189 22.52 4.97 6.30
N LYS A 190 21.76 6.06 6.44
CA LYS A 190 21.53 6.77 7.71
C LYS A 190 20.05 6.79 8.07
N PRO A 191 19.49 5.66 8.52
CA PRO A 191 18.10 5.61 8.97
C PRO A 191 17.92 6.25 10.35
N ARG A 192 16.68 6.61 10.68
CA ARG A 192 16.27 7.09 12.00
C ARG A 192 15.37 6.08 12.71
N PRO A 193 15.31 6.11 14.06
CA PRO A 193 14.37 5.29 14.82
C PRO A 193 12.92 5.50 14.38
N GLY A 194 12.15 4.41 14.28
CA GLY A 194 10.76 4.45 13.83
C GLY A 194 10.55 4.46 12.31
N GLN A 195 11.64 4.41 11.52
CA GLN A 195 11.58 4.26 10.07
C GLN A 195 11.51 2.77 9.66
N TYR A 196 11.01 2.53 8.46
CA TYR A 196 10.94 1.21 7.85
C TYR A 196 11.66 1.18 6.50
N ILE A 197 11.96 -0.02 6.04
CA ILE A 197 12.61 -0.29 4.76
C ILE A 197 11.78 -1.29 3.97
N LEU A 198 11.96 -1.28 2.65
CA LEU A 198 11.43 -2.31 1.76
C LEU A 198 12.56 -3.27 1.41
N VAL A 199 12.34 -4.56 1.64
CA VAL A 199 13.30 -5.61 1.33
C VAL A 199 12.83 -6.38 0.09
N ASN A 200 13.76 -6.57 -0.85
CA ASN A 200 13.57 -7.40 -2.03
C ASN A 200 14.65 -8.48 -2.06
N CYS A 201 14.22 -9.72 -2.29
CA CYS A 201 15.11 -10.85 -2.47
C CYS A 201 14.74 -11.57 -3.78
N PRO A 202 15.50 -11.36 -4.87
CA PRO A 202 15.16 -11.92 -6.18
C PRO A 202 15.13 -13.45 -6.23
N ARG A 203 15.81 -14.13 -5.29
CA ARG A 203 15.77 -15.59 -5.14
C ARG A 203 14.42 -16.10 -4.62
N VAL A 204 13.66 -15.26 -3.92
CA VAL A 204 12.30 -15.59 -3.44
C VAL A 204 11.27 -15.07 -4.44
N SER A 205 11.36 -13.78 -4.78
CA SER A 205 10.50 -13.12 -5.77
C SER A 205 11.23 -11.90 -6.35
N SER A 206 11.30 -11.81 -7.68
CA SER A 206 12.07 -10.76 -8.36
C SER A 206 11.43 -9.37 -8.25
N PHE A 207 10.11 -9.28 -8.05
CA PHE A 207 9.37 -8.01 -8.14
C PHE A 207 8.68 -7.59 -6.85
N GLU A 208 8.58 -8.48 -5.86
CA GLU A 208 7.95 -8.16 -4.58
C GLU A 208 8.91 -7.41 -3.66
N ASN A 209 8.40 -6.34 -3.06
CA ASN A 209 9.09 -5.55 -2.07
C ASN A 209 8.26 -5.58 -0.79
N HIS A 210 8.84 -6.09 0.29
CA HIS A 210 8.13 -6.30 1.56
C HIS A 210 8.59 -5.28 2.62
N PRO A 211 7.68 -4.55 3.28
CA PRO A 211 8.04 -3.56 4.28
C PRO A 211 8.40 -4.19 5.61
N PHE A 212 9.56 -3.82 6.16
CA PHE A 212 10.01 -4.21 7.50
C PHE A 212 10.48 -2.99 8.28
N THR A 213 10.05 -2.93 9.54
CA THR A 213 10.47 -1.85 10.44
C THR A 213 11.88 -2.10 10.95
N LEU A 214 12.67 -1.04 11.05
CA LEU A 214 14.00 -1.11 11.60
C LEU A 214 13.93 -1.34 13.11
N THR A 215 14.65 -2.35 13.58
CA THR A 215 14.78 -2.68 15.01
C THR A 215 16.07 -2.18 15.61
N SER A 216 17.12 -2.00 14.80
CA SER A 216 18.35 -1.33 15.20
C SER A 216 18.80 -0.41 14.07
N CYS A 217 19.37 0.72 14.47
CA CYS A 217 19.77 1.79 13.58
C CYS A 217 21.30 2.01 13.75
N PRO A 218 22.06 2.33 12.69
CA PRO A 218 23.51 2.45 12.77
C PRO A 218 23.92 3.56 13.74
N THR A 219 24.86 3.27 14.62
CA THR A 219 25.42 4.21 15.60
C THR A 219 26.94 4.26 15.45
N GLU A 220 27.61 5.16 16.19
CA GLU A 220 29.08 5.24 16.16
C GLU A 220 29.77 3.92 16.54
N LYS A 221 29.09 3.06 17.29
CA LYS A 221 29.61 1.75 17.75
C LYS A 221 29.31 0.60 16.77
N SER A 222 28.27 0.73 15.95
CA SER A 222 27.85 -0.32 15.02
C SER A 222 27.31 0.28 13.73
N GLU A 223 27.99 -0.01 12.61
CA GLU A 223 27.55 0.43 11.27
C GLU A 223 26.36 -0.37 10.72
N THR A 224 25.95 -1.44 11.41
CA THR A 224 24.88 -2.33 10.99
C THR A 224 23.51 -1.82 11.40
N PHE A 225 22.51 -2.07 10.56
CA PHE A 225 21.09 -1.90 10.90
C PHE A 225 20.40 -3.26 10.87
N GLY A 226 19.34 -3.39 11.66
CA GLY A 226 18.66 -4.65 11.88
C GLY A 226 17.17 -4.58 11.61
N ILE A 227 16.61 -5.71 11.18
CA ILE A 227 15.17 -5.93 11.13
C ILE A 227 14.80 -7.21 11.86
N HIS A 228 13.59 -7.25 12.40
CA HIS A 228 12.96 -8.47 12.88
C HIS A 228 11.67 -8.70 12.10
N PHE A 229 11.49 -9.91 11.61
CA PHE A 229 10.26 -10.31 10.92
C PHE A 229 9.81 -11.69 11.36
N ARG A 230 8.49 -11.92 11.34
CA ARG A 230 7.89 -13.22 11.65
C ARG A 230 7.51 -13.94 10.35
N ALA A 231 7.82 -15.22 10.25
CA ALA A 231 7.49 -16.04 9.08
C ALA A 231 6.00 -16.45 9.08
N LEU A 232 5.11 -15.55 8.65
CA LEU A 232 3.65 -15.79 8.65
C LEU A 232 3.03 -15.97 7.26
N GLY A 233 3.63 -15.38 6.21
CA GLY A 233 3.13 -15.44 4.83
C GLY A 233 4.09 -16.13 3.87
N ASP A 234 3.60 -16.44 2.67
CA ASP A 234 4.32 -17.23 1.64
C ASP A 234 5.72 -16.69 1.36
N TRP A 235 5.85 -15.37 1.15
CA TRP A 235 7.14 -14.74 0.92
C TRP A 235 8.05 -14.82 2.16
N THR A 236 7.55 -14.45 3.33
CA THR A 236 8.34 -14.44 4.58
C THR A 236 8.80 -15.83 5.01
N SER A 237 8.00 -16.86 4.77
CA SER A 237 8.35 -18.26 5.06
C SER A 237 9.41 -18.78 4.10
N ARG A 238 9.30 -18.48 2.79
CA ARG A 238 10.36 -18.81 1.81
C ARG A 238 11.65 -18.04 2.08
N PHE A 239 11.54 -16.77 2.44
CA PHE A 239 12.69 -15.95 2.82
C PHE A 239 13.38 -16.51 4.07
N SER A 240 12.61 -16.83 5.11
CA SER A 240 13.08 -17.51 6.32
C SER A 240 13.82 -18.82 6.00
N GLN A 241 13.24 -19.68 5.17
CA GLN A 241 13.88 -20.94 4.76
C GLN A 241 15.19 -20.70 4.01
N LEU A 242 15.23 -19.71 3.12
CA LEU A 242 16.44 -19.35 2.37
C LEU A 242 17.55 -18.81 3.29
N LEU A 243 17.20 -18.04 4.33
CA LEU A 243 18.14 -17.54 5.32
C LEU A 243 18.68 -18.65 6.23
N LEU A 244 17.82 -19.60 6.63
CA LEU A 244 18.12 -20.65 7.61
C LEU A 244 18.63 -21.97 7.00
N GLN A 245 18.80 -22.05 5.67
CA GLN A 245 19.30 -23.27 5.01
C GLN A 245 20.64 -23.71 5.64
N PRO A 246 20.71 -24.91 6.26
CA PRO A 246 21.93 -25.39 6.87
C PRO A 246 23.00 -25.60 5.79
N SER A 247 24.22 -25.19 6.12
CA SER A 247 25.39 -25.43 5.28
C SER A 247 25.70 -26.91 5.37
N ASP A 248 25.27 -27.72 4.40
CA ASP A 248 25.71 -29.10 4.36
C ASP A 248 27.24 -29.13 4.24
N SER A 249 27.83 -29.65 5.29
CA SER A 249 29.25 -29.80 5.53
C SER A 249 29.86 -30.77 4.53
N SER A 250 30.38 -30.25 3.42
CA SER A 250 31.64 -30.67 2.80
C SER A 250 31.82 -29.92 1.48
N MET A 251 33.04 -29.41 1.29
CA MET A 251 33.46 -28.56 0.18
C MET A 251 33.15 -27.07 0.34
N ILE A 252 34.24 -26.31 0.25
CA ILE A 252 34.34 -24.86 0.15
C ILE A 252 33.62 -24.44 -1.14
N SER A 253 32.29 -24.42 -1.13
CA SER A 253 31.49 -23.76 -2.13
C SER A 253 31.16 -22.39 -1.56
N MET A 254 31.81 -21.36 -2.13
CA MET A 254 31.55 -19.95 -1.86
C MET A 254 30.07 -19.75 -1.59
N LYS A 255 29.70 -19.37 -0.36
CA LYS A 255 28.35 -18.83 -0.08
C LYS A 255 28.15 -17.74 -1.12
N GLN A 256 27.31 -18.00 -2.12
CA GLN A 256 26.87 -16.93 -3.00
C GLN A 256 26.26 -15.89 -2.07
N PRO A 257 26.71 -14.61 -2.12
CA PRO A 257 26.11 -13.59 -1.32
C PRO A 257 24.62 -13.59 -1.62
N GLN A 258 23.80 -13.81 -0.59
CA GLN A 258 22.35 -13.72 -0.75
C GLN A 258 22.07 -12.27 -1.15
N MET A 259 21.78 -12.08 -2.43
CA MET A 259 21.54 -10.75 -2.98
C MET A 259 20.21 -10.25 -2.42
N VAL A 260 20.31 -9.41 -1.40
CA VAL A 260 19.18 -8.71 -0.81
C VAL A 260 19.32 -7.24 -1.13
N TYR A 261 18.26 -6.67 -1.70
CA TYR A 261 18.16 -5.26 -2.01
C TYR A 261 17.25 -4.59 -0.99
N VAL A 262 17.65 -3.38 -0.60
CA VAL A 262 16.91 -2.59 0.38
C VAL A 262 16.57 -1.24 -0.26
N ASP A 263 15.30 -0.89 -0.25
CA ASP A 263 14.80 0.44 -0.62
C ASP A 263 14.33 1.19 0.62
N GLY A 264 14.71 2.46 0.77
CA GLY A 264 14.44 3.24 1.98
C GLY A 264 15.60 4.16 2.37
N PRO A 265 15.55 4.78 3.57
CA PRO A 265 14.52 4.58 4.59
C PRO A 265 13.22 5.34 4.29
N PHE A 266 12.10 4.88 4.86
CA PHE A 266 10.80 5.53 4.79
C PHE A 266 10.31 5.89 6.20
N SER A 267 9.71 7.08 6.35
CA SER A 267 9.19 7.54 7.63
C SER A 267 7.93 6.77 8.06
N GLY A 268 7.90 6.39 9.34
CA GLY A 268 6.73 5.84 10.02
C GLY A 268 6.23 6.78 11.12
N ALA A 269 5.08 6.49 11.72
CA ALA A 269 4.51 7.31 12.80
C ALA A 269 5.38 7.27 14.07
N SER A 270 6.11 6.17 14.29
CA SER A 270 7.01 5.97 15.43
C SER A 270 8.25 6.86 15.42
N GLU A 271 8.56 7.54 14.30
CA GLU A 271 9.64 8.56 14.27
C GLU A 271 9.32 9.71 15.24
N GLU A 272 8.04 9.99 15.50
CA GLU A 272 7.64 11.06 16.42
C GLU A 272 7.73 10.68 17.90
N VAL A 273 7.89 9.41 18.27
CA VAL A 273 7.88 8.94 19.67
C VAL A 273 8.89 9.71 20.53
N LEU A 274 10.06 10.03 19.95
CA LEU A 274 11.16 10.73 20.62
C LEU A 274 10.94 12.26 20.72
N ASN A 275 9.97 12.80 19.99
CA ASN A 275 9.68 14.24 19.92
C ASN A 275 8.66 14.72 20.98
N TYR A 276 7.91 13.79 21.59
CA TYR A 276 7.00 14.10 22.70
C TYR A 276 7.74 14.07 24.03
N GLU A 277 7.32 14.89 25.01
CA GLU A 277 7.83 14.78 26.38
C GLU A 277 7.42 13.47 27.06
N VAL A 278 6.20 13.01 26.77
CA VAL A 278 5.62 11.79 27.31
C VAL A 278 5.03 10.97 26.17
N SER A 279 5.49 9.73 26.01
CA SER A 279 5.01 8.82 24.97
C SER A 279 4.47 7.54 25.59
N LEU A 280 3.32 7.09 25.09
CA LEU A 280 2.70 5.80 25.39
C LEU A 280 2.79 4.92 24.14
N CYS A 281 3.67 3.93 24.17
CA CYS A 281 3.88 2.96 23.11
C CYS A 281 3.13 1.67 23.45
N VAL A 282 2.15 1.31 22.62
CA VAL A 282 1.37 0.09 22.74
C VAL A 282 1.70 -0.85 21.60
N ALA A 283 2.27 -2.01 21.93
CA ALA A 283 2.68 -3.04 20.98
C ALA A 283 1.85 -4.31 21.15
N GLY A 284 1.46 -4.93 20.03
CA GLY A 284 0.85 -6.26 20.00
C GLY A 284 1.69 -7.26 19.21
N GLY A 285 2.19 -8.32 19.85
CA GLY A 285 3.02 -9.34 19.20
C GLY A 285 4.27 -8.74 18.54
N ILE A 286 4.49 -9.02 17.24
CA ILE A 286 5.61 -8.49 16.46
C ILE A 286 5.57 -6.96 16.26
N GLY A 287 4.45 -6.30 16.59
CA GLY A 287 4.33 -4.84 16.54
C GLY A 287 5.22 -4.07 17.53
N ILE A 288 6.05 -4.76 18.32
CA ILE A 288 7.07 -4.15 19.18
C ILE A 288 8.27 -3.60 18.39
N THR A 289 8.52 -4.11 17.18
CA THR A 289 9.68 -3.79 16.34
C THR A 289 9.95 -2.29 16.12
N PRO A 290 8.97 -1.40 15.81
CA PRO A 290 9.20 0.04 15.75
C PRO A 290 9.76 0.62 17.06
N PHE A 291 9.24 0.13 18.19
CA PHE A 291 9.66 0.61 19.50
C PHE A 291 11.02 0.02 19.89
N ALA A 292 11.44 -1.11 19.33
CA ALA A 292 12.78 -1.64 19.55
C ALA A 292 13.88 -0.68 19.07
N CYS A 293 13.80 -0.10 17.85
CA CYS A 293 14.82 0.90 17.47
C CYS A 293 14.72 2.17 18.33
N VAL A 294 13.53 2.57 18.77
CA VAL A 294 13.37 3.68 19.74
C VAL A 294 14.09 3.37 21.06
N LEU A 295 13.94 2.16 21.60
CA LEU A 295 14.60 1.72 22.83
C LEU A 295 16.12 1.63 22.67
N HIS A 296 16.62 1.13 21.53
CA HIS A 296 18.06 1.16 21.21
C HIS A 296 18.60 2.59 21.15
N ALA A 297 17.88 3.51 20.50
CA ALA A 297 18.29 4.90 20.41
C ALA A 297 18.34 5.59 21.79
N LEU A 298 17.40 5.26 22.68
CA LEU A 298 17.42 5.70 24.08
C LEU A 298 18.55 5.05 24.88
N LEU A 299 18.87 3.79 24.59
CA LEU A 299 19.99 3.09 25.19
C LEU A 299 21.32 3.69 24.78
N ASP A 300 21.44 4.31 23.60
CA ASP A 300 22.67 5.00 23.18
C ASP A 300 22.77 6.39 23.80
N ASP A 301 21.86 7.30 23.43
CA ASP A 301 21.81 8.66 23.96
C ASP A 301 20.38 9.21 24.09
N TRP A 302 19.81 9.04 25.28
CA TRP A 302 18.49 9.57 25.61
C TRP A 302 18.43 11.11 25.75
N ARG A 303 19.58 11.80 25.91
CA ARG A 303 19.61 13.24 26.26
C ARG A 303 19.33 14.15 25.09
N GLN A 304 19.57 13.68 23.86
CA GLN A 304 19.31 14.42 22.63
C GLN A 304 17.81 14.60 22.36
N TYR A 305 16.97 13.74 22.95
CA TYR A 305 15.54 13.70 22.69
C TYR A 305 14.74 14.53 23.69
N LYS A 306 13.54 14.96 23.26
CA LYS A 306 12.60 15.68 24.12
C LYS A 306 11.91 14.77 25.13
N LEU A 307 11.91 13.46 24.86
CA LEU A 307 11.29 12.44 25.68
C LEU A 307 11.85 12.44 27.11
N ARG A 308 10.95 12.56 28.08
CA ARG A 308 11.24 12.52 29.52
C ARG A 308 10.61 11.32 30.22
N ARG A 309 9.56 10.74 29.64
CA ARG A 309 8.88 9.57 30.17
C ARG A 309 8.29 8.71 29.06
N LEU A 310 8.62 7.43 29.07
CA LEU A 310 8.16 6.42 28.12
C LEU A 310 7.35 5.35 28.86
N TYR A 311 6.09 5.19 28.46
CA TYR A 311 5.25 4.07 28.87
C TYR A 311 5.24 3.05 27.74
N LEU A 312 5.70 1.84 28.01
CA LEU A 312 5.70 0.73 27.06
C LEU A 312 4.73 -0.34 27.54
N VAL A 313 3.67 -0.57 26.78
CA VAL A 313 2.70 -1.64 27.01
C VAL A 313 2.84 -2.67 25.90
N TRP A 314 3.28 -3.87 26.22
CA TRP A 314 3.47 -4.93 25.24
C TRP A 314 2.58 -6.13 25.54
N VAL A 315 1.69 -6.44 24.59
CA VAL A 315 0.72 -7.52 24.71
C VAL A 315 1.11 -8.66 23.76
N CYS A 316 1.38 -9.84 24.32
CA CYS A 316 1.71 -11.05 23.56
C CYS A 316 0.74 -12.20 23.90
N ARG A 317 0.68 -13.20 23.01
CA ARG A 317 -0.04 -14.45 23.26
C ARG A 317 0.90 -15.48 23.88
N GLU A 318 2.09 -15.59 23.33
CA GLU A 318 3.13 -16.50 23.78
C GLU A 318 4.12 -15.80 24.71
N LEU A 319 4.52 -16.47 25.79
CA LEU A 319 5.52 -15.94 26.72
C LEU A 319 6.90 -15.78 26.06
N GLN A 320 7.24 -16.71 25.17
CA GLN A 320 8.55 -16.75 24.53
C GLN A 320 8.82 -15.50 23.67
N ALA A 321 7.78 -14.80 23.23
CA ALA A 321 7.91 -13.56 22.48
C ALA A 321 8.61 -12.46 23.27
N PHE A 322 8.48 -12.44 24.61
CA PHE A 322 9.09 -11.41 25.43
C PHE A 322 10.62 -11.49 25.46
N TYR A 323 11.21 -12.66 25.15
CA TYR A 323 12.67 -12.83 25.14
C TYR A 323 13.37 -12.08 24.00
N TRP A 324 12.68 -11.76 22.90
CA TRP A 324 13.31 -11.09 21.74
C TRP A 324 14.04 -9.80 22.10
N PHE A 325 13.45 -9.00 23.00
CA PHE A 325 13.98 -7.70 23.42
C PHE A 325 14.20 -7.63 24.93
N ALA A 326 14.27 -8.78 25.61
CA ALA A 326 14.40 -8.83 27.06
C ALA A 326 15.72 -8.21 27.53
N ASP A 327 16.83 -8.58 26.88
CA ASP A 327 18.16 -8.04 27.18
C ASP A 327 18.19 -6.51 26.96
N LEU A 328 17.62 -6.01 25.86
CA LEU A 328 17.52 -4.58 25.58
C LEU A 328 16.76 -3.81 26.68
N LEU A 329 15.59 -4.32 27.09
CA LEU A 329 14.78 -3.69 28.13
C LEU A 329 15.48 -3.70 29.49
N CYS A 330 16.11 -4.82 29.85
CA CYS A 330 16.88 -4.92 31.09
C CYS A 330 18.07 -3.95 31.07
N SER A 331 18.91 -3.96 30.02
CA SER A 331 20.06 -3.06 29.91
C SER A 331 19.67 -1.58 29.94
N LEU A 332 18.56 -1.21 29.28
CA LEU A 332 18.06 0.16 29.35
C LEU A 332 17.56 0.52 30.76
N SER A 333 16.85 -0.39 31.41
CA SER A 333 16.37 -0.18 32.78
C SER A 333 17.53 -0.02 33.77
N GLU A 334 18.56 -0.87 33.67
CA GLU A 334 19.75 -0.82 34.53
C GLU A 334 20.52 0.49 34.33
N ARG A 335 20.72 0.91 33.07
CA ARG A 335 21.36 2.20 32.76
C ARG A 335 20.58 3.38 33.35
N LEU A 336 19.26 3.39 33.19
CA LEU A 336 18.40 4.45 33.76
C LEU A 336 18.40 4.45 35.30
N TRP A 337 18.51 3.28 35.92
CA TRP A 337 18.70 3.16 37.36
C TRP A 337 20.03 3.75 37.82
N GLN A 338 21.13 3.45 37.12
CA GLN A 338 22.47 3.99 37.42
C GLN A 338 22.51 5.52 37.25
N GLU A 339 21.80 6.08 36.27
CA GLU A 339 21.68 7.53 36.07
C GLU A 339 20.62 8.19 36.99
N ASN A 340 20.08 7.47 37.98
CA ASN A 340 19.07 7.93 38.95
C ASN A 340 17.78 8.47 38.30
N ARG A 341 17.34 7.83 37.22
CA ARG A 341 16.10 8.14 36.48
C ARG A 341 15.22 6.90 36.25
N PRO A 342 14.87 6.13 37.30
CA PRO A 342 14.07 4.92 37.15
C PRO A 342 12.68 5.19 36.56
N ASP A 343 12.10 6.37 36.81
CA ASP A 343 10.77 6.77 36.35
C ASP A 343 10.71 7.12 34.85
N PHE A 344 11.84 7.11 34.15
CA PHE A 344 11.90 7.43 32.72
C PHE A 344 11.23 6.34 31.88
N LEU A 345 11.42 5.06 32.24
CA LEU A 345 10.89 3.92 31.49
C LEU A 345 9.92 3.11 32.38
N ASN A 346 8.65 3.05 31.97
CA ASN A 346 7.64 2.22 32.62
C ASN A 346 7.20 1.12 31.65
N VAL A 347 7.62 -0.12 31.92
CA VAL A 347 7.27 -1.29 31.11
C VAL A 347 6.15 -2.07 31.77
N GLN A 348 5.12 -2.40 31.01
CA GLN A 348 4.04 -3.31 31.39
C GLN A 348 3.89 -4.40 30.33
N LEU A 349 4.07 -5.66 30.73
CA LEU A 349 3.95 -6.80 29.83
C LEU A 349 2.64 -7.51 30.12
N TYR A 350 1.90 -7.88 29.08
CA TYR A 350 0.61 -8.56 29.21
C TYR A 350 0.61 -9.87 28.42
N LEU A 351 0.43 -10.98 29.13
CA LEU A 351 0.23 -12.30 28.53
C LEU A 351 -1.28 -12.55 28.35
N SER A 352 -1.74 -12.51 27.11
CA SER A 352 -3.16 -12.61 26.77
C SER A 352 -3.71 -14.03 26.75
N ASP A 353 -2.85 -15.04 26.58
CA ASP A 353 -3.22 -16.46 26.61
C ASP A 353 -2.81 -17.09 27.95
N THR A 354 -3.75 -17.74 28.62
CA THR A 354 -3.57 -18.32 29.97
C THR A 354 -3.35 -19.83 29.94
N GLN A 355 -3.39 -20.47 28.76
CA GLN A 355 -3.42 -21.94 28.67
C GLN A 355 -2.05 -22.62 28.82
N GLY A 356 -0.96 -21.84 28.92
CA GLY A 356 0.39 -22.37 29.16
C GLY A 356 1.11 -21.56 30.21
N LEU A 357 0.87 -21.87 31.49
CA LEU A 357 1.56 -21.23 32.62
C LEU A 357 3.00 -21.76 32.72
N GLN A 358 3.87 -21.37 31.80
CA GLN A 358 5.31 -21.43 32.03
C GLN A 358 5.70 -20.08 32.64
N SER A 359 6.26 -20.08 33.85
CA SER A 359 6.81 -18.86 34.45
C SER A 359 8.01 -18.39 33.64
N ILE A 360 8.22 -17.07 33.51
CA ILE A 360 9.55 -16.50 33.20
C ILE A 360 10.41 -16.77 34.44
N GLY A 361 10.94 -17.99 34.53
CA GLY A 361 11.63 -18.54 35.69
C GLY A 361 13.13 -18.28 35.67
N GLU A 362 13.64 -17.45 34.76
CA GLU A 362 15.05 -17.09 34.73
C GLU A 362 15.29 -15.86 35.62
N GLU A 363 16.15 -16.01 36.63
CA GLU A 363 16.55 -14.91 37.52
C GLU A 363 17.09 -13.68 36.76
N ARG A 364 17.67 -13.92 35.58
CA ARG A 364 18.20 -12.89 34.68
C ARG A 364 17.16 -11.85 34.26
N TYR A 365 15.88 -12.23 34.19
CA TYR A 365 14.80 -11.36 33.72
C TYR A 365 13.84 -10.91 34.82
N ARG A 366 14.31 -10.89 36.08
CA ARG A 366 13.51 -10.50 37.25
C ARG A 366 12.78 -9.16 37.08
N PHE A 367 13.41 -8.18 36.42
CA PHE A 367 12.78 -6.90 36.08
C PHE A 367 11.49 -7.09 35.26
N LEU A 368 11.55 -7.87 34.17
CA LEU A 368 10.41 -8.13 33.29
C LEU A 368 9.37 -9.01 33.98
N SER A 369 9.80 -10.04 34.70
CA SER A 369 8.91 -10.92 35.46
C SER A 369 8.07 -10.15 36.49
N SER A 370 8.65 -9.14 37.14
CA SER A 370 7.92 -8.28 38.11
C SER A 370 6.86 -7.38 37.48
N ARG A 371 6.95 -7.15 36.17
CA ARG A 371 6.07 -6.26 35.39
C ARG A 371 5.11 -7.03 34.48
N LEU A 372 5.16 -8.36 34.51
CA LEU A 372 4.29 -9.24 33.73
C LEU A 372 2.93 -9.38 34.42
N GLN A 373 1.88 -9.10 33.66
CA GLN A 373 0.49 -9.26 34.07
C GLN A 373 -0.20 -10.27 33.16
N ILE A 374 -1.06 -11.10 33.75
CA ILE A 374 -1.83 -12.11 33.03
C ILE A 374 -3.20 -11.51 32.66
N GLY A 375 -3.60 -11.66 31.41
CA GLY A 375 -4.87 -11.15 30.88
C GLY A 375 -4.71 -9.94 29.98
N ARG A 376 -5.83 -9.28 29.69
CA ARG A 376 -5.88 -8.11 28.79
C ARG A 376 -5.75 -6.81 29.59
N PRO A 377 -5.02 -5.79 29.07
CA PRO A 377 -4.93 -4.49 29.73
C PRO A 377 -6.28 -3.82 29.88
N ASN A 378 -6.53 -3.26 31.06
CA ASN A 378 -7.66 -2.35 31.26
C ASN A 378 -7.27 -0.93 30.80
N TRP A 379 -7.45 -0.68 29.50
CA TRP A 379 -7.04 0.58 28.86
C TRP A 379 -7.62 1.83 29.54
N LYS A 380 -8.85 1.75 30.08
CA LYS A 380 -9.48 2.89 30.77
C LYS A 380 -8.73 3.27 32.03
N VAL A 381 -8.39 2.29 32.85
CA VAL A 381 -7.65 2.51 34.11
C VAL A 381 -6.24 3.01 33.80
N LEU A 382 -5.56 2.38 32.83
CA LEU A 382 -4.23 2.79 32.42
C LEU A 382 -4.19 4.25 31.93
N PHE A 383 -5.15 4.66 31.09
CA PHE A 383 -5.23 6.06 30.63
C PHE A 383 -5.52 7.03 31.76
N GLN A 384 -6.34 6.65 32.75
CA GLN A 384 -6.60 7.47 33.92
C GLN A 384 -5.35 7.63 34.80
N GLU A 385 -4.57 6.55 35.00
CA GLU A 385 -3.32 6.58 35.75
C GLU A 385 -2.25 7.44 35.05
N ILE A 386 -2.06 7.24 33.74
CA ILE A 386 -1.13 8.04 32.93
C ILE A 386 -1.56 9.50 32.89
N GLY A 387 -2.87 9.77 32.77
CA GLY A 387 -3.42 11.12 32.84
C GLY A 387 -3.10 11.78 34.17
N ARG A 388 -3.35 11.10 35.30
CA ARG A 388 -3.05 11.61 36.64
C ARG A 388 -1.56 11.85 36.88
N ALA A 389 -0.70 10.98 36.35
CA ALA A 389 0.75 11.12 36.51
C ALA A 389 1.37 12.24 35.66
N ASN A 390 0.65 12.72 34.63
CA ASN A 390 1.14 13.69 33.65
C ASN A 390 0.13 14.83 33.44
N HIS A 391 -0.25 15.50 34.54
CA HIS A 391 -1.15 16.67 34.50
C HIS A 391 -0.61 17.78 33.58
N LEU A 392 -1.50 18.37 32.79
CA LEU A 392 -1.22 19.49 31.85
C LEU A 392 -0.19 19.17 30.74
N LYS A 393 0.17 17.90 30.57
CA LYS A 393 1.09 17.47 29.51
C LYS A 393 0.34 16.91 28.30
N LYS A 394 1.06 16.89 27.18
CA LYS A 394 0.65 16.25 25.94
C LYS A 394 1.29 14.87 25.86
N VAL A 395 0.47 13.83 25.74
CA VAL A 395 0.92 12.43 25.67
C VAL A 395 0.70 11.90 24.26
N GLY A 396 1.78 11.51 23.58
CA GLY A 396 1.70 10.85 22.28
C GLY A 396 1.40 9.37 22.46
N VAL A 397 0.29 8.88 21.93
CA VAL A 397 -0.15 7.48 22.01
C VAL A 397 0.13 6.80 20.68
N PHE A 398 1.10 5.89 20.65
CA PHE A 398 1.52 5.15 19.48
C PHE A 398 1.06 3.70 19.59
N CYS A 399 0.31 3.20 18.62
CA CYS A 399 -0.24 1.84 18.67
C CYS A 399 0.16 1.05 17.43
N CYS A 400 0.94 -0.01 17.62
CA CYS A 400 1.29 -0.99 16.59
C CYS A 400 0.79 -2.39 17.02
N GLY A 401 -0.33 -2.83 16.44
CA GLY A 401 -0.95 -4.10 16.82
C GLY A 401 -2.33 -4.35 16.19
N PRO A 402 -3.07 -5.36 16.69
CA PRO A 402 -4.36 -5.75 16.14
C PRO A 402 -5.37 -4.59 16.08
N LYS A 403 -6.22 -4.58 15.03
CA LYS A 403 -7.27 -3.56 14.82
C LYS A 403 -8.18 -3.36 16.03
N GLY A 404 -8.41 -4.40 16.83
CA GLY A 404 -9.19 -4.32 18.06
C GLY A 404 -8.60 -3.36 19.10
N ILE A 405 -7.29 -3.47 19.37
CA ILE A 405 -6.57 -2.59 20.31
C ILE A 405 -6.56 -1.15 19.77
N SER A 406 -6.22 -0.99 18.49
CA SER A 406 -6.17 0.31 17.81
C SER A 406 -7.50 1.08 17.92
N ARG A 407 -8.64 0.41 17.68
CA ARG A 407 -9.97 1.05 17.80
C ARG A 407 -10.29 1.52 19.21
N VAL A 408 -9.95 0.72 20.22
CA VAL A 408 -10.21 1.07 21.63
C VAL A 408 -9.37 2.26 22.05
N LEU A 409 -8.08 2.26 21.71
CA LEU A 409 -7.18 3.38 22.03
C LEU A 409 -7.60 4.67 21.32
N HIS A 410 -7.95 4.60 20.04
CA HIS A 410 -8.44 5.75 19.29
C HIS A 410 -9.72 6.33 19.92
N ALA A 411 -10.66 5.47 20.32
CA ALA A 411 -11.86 5.90 21.03
C ALA A 411 -11.51 6.57 22.37
N LEU A 412 -10.57 6.01 23.14
CA LEU A 412 -10.17 6.56 24.43
C LEU A 412 -9.50 7.92 24.31
N CYS A 413 -8.57 8.11 23.38
CA CYS A 413 -7.92 9.41 23.13
C CYS A 413 -8.96 10.50 22.80
N ASN A 414 -9.97 10.18 21.98
CA ASN A 414 -11.02 11.13 21.60
C ASN A 414 -12.09 11.34 22.69
N SER A 415 -12.26 10.37 23.59
CA SER A 415 -13.28 10.40 24.64
C SER A 415 -12.86 11.10 25.93
N SER A 416 -11.63 11.65 26.01
CA SER A 416 -11.07 12.20 27.24
C SER A 416 -11.02 13.74 27.29
N PRO A 417 -12.16 14.47 27.24
CA PRO A 417 -12.18 15.91 27.49
C PRO A 417 -12.12 16.26 28.99
N ARG A 418 -12.18 15.27 29.89
CA ARG A 418 -12.20 15.48 31.35
C ARG A 418 -10.82 15.41 32.03
N SER A 419 -9.79 14.91 31.35
CA SER A 419 -8.42 14.97 31.86
C SER A 419 -7.77 16.29 31.42
N GLN A 420 -7.07 16.98 32.33
CA GLN A 420 -6.22 18.13 31.96
C GLN A 420 -5.06 17.75 31.00
N THR A 421 -4.84 16.44 30.80
CA THR A 421 -3.87 15.86 29.89
C THR A 421 -4.50 15.61 28.52
N VAL A 422 -3.78 16.01 27.46
CA VAL A 422 -4.20 15.79 26.06
C VAL A 422 -3.52 14.55 25.52
N PHE A 423 -4.30 13.58 25.03
CA PHE A 423 -3.80 12.36 24.39
C PHE A 423 -3.94 12.47 22.87
N GLU A 424 -2.83 12.37 22.14
CA GLU A 424 -2.83 12.34 20.68
C GLU A 424 -2.60 10.94 20.16
N TYR A 425 -3.53 10.45 19.34
CA TYR A 425 -3.47 9.09 18.82
C TYR A 425 -2.74 9.04 17.47
N ASN A 426 -1.64 8.29 17.44
CA ASN A 426 -0.86 7.99 16.25
C ASN A 426 -0.97 6.50 15.94
N LYS A 427 -1.57 6.19 14.79
CA LYS A 427 -1.74 4.81 14.35
C LYS A 427 -0.51 4.35 13.58
N GLU A 428 0.14 3.30 14.09
CA GLU A 428 1.11 2.54 13.31
C GLU A 428 0.35 1.43 12.57
N SER A 429 0.64 1.23 11.30
CA SER A 429 0.05 0.13 10.52
C SER A 429 1.11 -0.40 9.57
N PHE A 430 1.64 -1.56 9.90
CA PHE A 430 2.39 -2.39 8.97
C PHE A 430 1.48 -3.56 8.56
N ILE A 431 1.46 -3.84 7.27
CA ILE A 431 0.61 -4.84 6.61
C ILE A 431 1.17 -6.23 6.88
#